data_AF-A0A0R3S7F1-F1
#
_entry.id   AF-A0A0R3S7F1-F1
#
_cell.length_a   1.000
_cell.length_b   1.000
_cell.length_c   1.000
_cell.angle_alpha   90.00
_cell.angle_beta   90.00
_cell.angle_gamma   90.00
#
_symmetry.space_group_name_H-M   'P 1'
#
loop_
_entity.id
_entity.type
_entity.pdbx_description
1 polymer ?
#
loop_
_entity_poly.entity_id
_entity_poly.type
_entity_poly.pdbx_seq_one_letter_code
_entity_poly.pdbx_strand_id
1 'polypeptide(L)'
;LQSGDWRQSLAALLCILLCFVVLLSVCCTGIYLIKDKPVYEELVDYLDKSIAISKINYNQQLGFFELAENELQILEQHRMYKTLLWSFLFADLGCYFFLTICILIYLTMDTNKGKAHVIFWLFFVLAILYCVTEVHVLAFMIFPYASLLPTVTENLLNHAIPYNPGGLVQMEQRLGCIFDLNLYAAQKRKQNPSNTCDPYISSAFVGKSTLWTLLALRLMPVVFFVVLISRKVALSEALASLAQRFRAAIRSSDPRSKKANYQQSFTNGKRTVMGVPSTTTTAATSRPNVAPPQPALSLPTENDHSTSYNNAAFFATSGAPGLAGLNSSRSSEISRSDAIDLYRPPVQTSSSIMSEV
;
A
#
# COMPACT_ATOMS: atom_id res chain seq x y z
N LEU A 1 38.80 -23.52 -4.29
CA LEU A 1 37.66 -22.81 -4.89
C LEU A 1 37.42 -23.38 -6.28
N GLN A 2 36.31 -24.09 -6.51
CA GLN A 2 35.97 -24.53 -7.87
C GLN A 2 35.51 -23.31 -8.69
N SER A 3 36.17 -23.09 -9.82
CA SER A 3 36.11 -21.89 -10.65
C SER A 3 34.79 -21.66 -11.40
N GLY A 4 33.77 -22.51 -11.20
CA GLY A 4 32.55 -22.54 -12.01
C GLY A 4 31.31 -21.84 -11.42
N ASP A 5 31.21 -21.67 -10.09
CA ASP A 5 29.90 -21.43 -9.45
C ASP A 5 29.61 -19.96 -9.12
N TRP A 6 30.57 -19.07 -9.34
CA TRP A 6 30.49 -17.69 -8.87
C TRP A 6 29.37 -16.91 -9.57
N ARG A 7 29.00 -17.25 -10.81
CA ARG A 7 27.92 -16.60 -11.57
C ARG A 7 26.54 -16.95 -10.99
N GLN A 8 26.31 -18.21 -10.66
CA GLN A 8 25.07 -18.67 -10.05
C GLN A 8 24.89 -18.05 -8.67
N SER A 9 25.98 -17.94 -7.90
CA SER A 9 25.99 -17.26 -6.61
C SER A 9 25.65 -15.77 -6.73
N LEU A 10 26.19 -15.06 -7.72
CA LEU A 10 25.82 -13.66 -7.99
C LEU A 10 24.36 -13.51 -8.44
N ALA A 11 23.88 -14.39 -9.32
CA ALA A 11 22.50 -14.40 -9.78
C ALA A 11 21.52 -14.59 -8.60
N ALA A 12 21.83 -15.53 -7.70
CA ALA A 12 21.04 -15.73 -6.48
C ALA A 12 21.08 -14.50 -5.55
N LEU A 13 22.24 -13.86 -5.41
CA LEU A 13 22.38 -12.64 -4.60
C LEU A 13 21.58 -11.48 -5.19
N LEU A 14 21.56 -11.32 -6.52
CA LEU A 14 20.68 -10.37 -7.20
C LEU A 14 19.21 -10.67 -6.89
N CYS A 15 18.78 -11.94 -6.98
CA CYS A 15 17.39 -12.30 -6.65
C CYS A 15 17.04 -11.95 -5.20
N ILE A 16 17.93 -12.19 -4.24
CA ILE A 16 17.70 -11.83 -2.82
C ILE A 16 17.58 -10.31 -2.66
N LEU A 17 18.48 -9.55 -3.28
CA LEU A 17 18.43 -8.09 -3.26
C LEU A 17 17.14 -7.56 -3.90
N LEU A 18 16.75 -8.10 -5.05
CA LEU A 18 15.50 -7.72 -5.72
C LEU A 18 14.26 -8.12 -4.91
N CYS A 19 14.26 -9.27 -4.21
CA CYS A 19 13.18 -9.63 -3.29
C CYS A 19 12.99 -8.56 -2.21
N PHE A 20 14.07 -8.07 -1.61
CA PHE A 20 14.01 -7.00 -0.62
C PHE A 20 13.46 -5.70 -1.23
N VAL A 21 13.93 -5.32 -2.42
CA VAL A 21 13.44 -4.13 -3.14
C VAL A 21 11.95 -4.24 -3.50
N VAL A 22 11.52 -5.40 -4.00
CA VAL A 22 10.11 -5.66 -4.32
C VAL A 22 9.25 -5.61 -3.06
N LEU A 23 9.73 -6.14 -1.93
CA LEU A 23 9.02 -6.05 -0.66
C LEU A 23 8.81 -4.58 -0.22
N LEU A 24 9.83 -3.74 -0.35
CA LEU A 24 9.69 -2.30 -0.08
C LEU A 24 8.66 -1.64 -1.02
N SER A 25 8.65 -2.04 -2.29
CA SER A 25 7.65 -1.59 -3.27
C SER A 25 6.23 -2.00 -2.90
N VAL A 26 6.01 -3.26 -2.52
CA VAL A 26 4.71 -3.76 -2.03
C VAL A 26 4.23 -2.94 -0.84
N CYS A 27 5.11 -2.69 0.14
CA CYS A 27 4.77 -1.87 1.30
C CYS A 27 4.43 -0.42 0.90
N CYS A 28 5.21 0.17 0.00
CA CYS A 28 4.99 1.53 -0.48
C CYS A 28 3.63 1.65 -1.20
N THR A 29 3.37 0.80 -2.19
CA THR A 29 2.11 0.74 -2.93
C THR A 29 0.93 0.44 -2.02
N GLY A 30 1.12 -0.43 -1.03
CA GLY A 30 0.11 -0.75 -0.01
C GLY A 30 -0.30 0.46 0.83
N ILE A 31 0.64 1.32 1.24
CA ILE A 31 0.34 2.56 1.95
C ILE A 31 -0.53 3.48 1.09
N TYR A 32 -0.21 3.64 -0.20
CA TYR A 32 -1.00 4.46 -1.11
C TYR A 32 -2.40 3.90 -1.34
N LEU A 33 -2.58 2.57 -1.43
CA LEU A 33 -3.90 1.94 -1.53
C LEU A 33 -4.77 2.21 -0.30
N ILE A 34 -4.18 2.18 0.90
CA ILE A 34 -4.89 2.45 2.14
C ILE A 34 -5.29 3.93 2.23
N LYS A 35 -4.44 4.85 1.75
CA LYS A 35 -4.71 6.30 1.74
C LYS A 35 -5.73 6.72 0.68
N ASP A 36 -5.64 6.16 -0.52
CA ASP A 36 -6.50 6.50 -1.65
C ASP A 36 -7.96 6.07 -1.43
N LYS A 37 -8.17 4.90 -0.82
CA LYS A 37 -9.50 4.34 -0.60
C LYS A 37 -10.48 5.32 0.08
N PRO A 38 -10.22 5.86 1.28
CA PRO A 38 -11.14 6.77 1.94
C PRO A 38 -11.28 8.09 1.16
N VAL A 39 -10.22 8.59 0.52
CA VAL A 39 -10.28 9.83 -0.27
C VAL A 39 -11.25 9.69 -1.44
N TYR A 40 -11.16 8.59 -2.20
CA TYR A 40 -12.06 8.35 -3.33
C TYR A 40 -13.51 8.15 -2.88
N GLU A 41 -13.73 7.34 -1.83
CA GLU A 41 -15.08 7.05 -1.33
C GLU A 41 -15.78 8.30 -0.80
N GLU A 42 -15.09 9.11 0.02
CA GLU A 42 -15.65 10.35 0.56
C GLU A 42 -15.82 11.44 -0.51
N LEU A 43 -14.93 11.51 -1.50
CA LEU A 43 -15.08 12.43 -2.64
C LEU A 43 -16.36 12.13 -3.43
N VAL A 44 -16.60 10.88 -3.77
CA VAL A 44 -17.78 10.47 -4.55
C VAL A 44 -19.07 10.68 -3.76
N ASP A 45 -19.07 10.30 -2.47
CA ASP A 45 -20.22 10.52 -1.57
C ASP A 45 -20.53 12.01 -1.39
N TYR A 46 -19.50 12.85 -1.26
CA TYR A 46 -19.67 14.30 -1.17
C TYR A 46 -20.30 14.89 -2.44
N LEU A 47 -19.87 14.43 -3.63
CA LEU A 47 -20.42 14.91 -4.90
C LEU A 47 -21.89 14.50 -5.07
N ASP A 48 -22.25 13.25 -4.75
CA ASP A 48 -23.63 12.77 -4.82
C ASP A 48 -24.56 13.58 -3.92
N LYS A 49 -24.13 13.80 -2.68
CA LYS A 49 -24.86 14.66 -1.72
C LYS A 49 -24.97 16.10 -2.21
N SER A 50 -23.94 16.63 -2.85
CA SER A 50 -23.95 17.99 -3.39
C SER A 50 -24.96 18.15 -4.53
N ILE A 51 -25.08 17.16 -5.42
CA ILE A 51 -26.13 17.13 -6.45
C ILE A 51 -27.51 17.10 -5.80
N ALA A 52 -27.74 16.20 -4.85
CA ALA A 52 -29.02 16.07 -4.17
C ALA A 52 -29.43 17.37 -3.44
N ILE A 53 -28.48 18.00 -2.72
CA ILE A 53 -28.72 19.24 -1.98
C ILE A 53 -29.00 20.40 -2.94
N SER A 54 -28.28 20.51 -4.05
CA SER A 54 -28.51 21.59 -5.03
C SER A 54 -29.91 21.54 -5.66
N LYS A 55 -30.51 20.35 -5.78
CA LYS A 55 -31.88 20.16 -6.28
C LYS A 55 -32.93 20.55 -5.23
N ILE A 56 -32.65 20.35 -3.95
CA ILE A 56 -33.58 20.64 -2.85
C ILE A 56 -33.49 22.10 -2.40
N ASN A 57 -32.28 22.63 -2.27
CA ASN A 57 -31.99 23.98 -1.82
C ASN A 57 -31.42 24.82 -2.96
N TYR A 58 -32.27 25.07 -3.96
CA TYR A 58 -31.89 25.80 -5.15
C TYR A 58 -31.48 27.24 -4.82
N ASN A 59 -30.24 27.60 -5.15
CA ASN A 59 -29.73 28.95 -5.01
C ASN A 59 -29.69 29.62 -6.40
N GLN A 60 -30.47 30.70 -6.59
CA GLN A 60 -30.53 31.42 -7.88
C GLN A 60 -29.17 31.99 -8.34
N GLN A 61 -28.22 32.24 -7.43
CA GLN A 61 -26.89 32.77 -7.78
C GLN A 61 -25.92 31.67 -8.25
N LEU A 62 -26.10 30.43 -7.80
CA LEU A 62 -25.22 29.30 -8.10
C LEU A 62 -25.84 28.37 -9.17
N GLY A 63 -27.17 28.29 -9.24
CA GLY A 63 -27.88 27.35 -10.12
C GLY A 63 -27.92 25.93 -9.55
N PHE A 64 -28.21 24.96 -10.43
CA PHE A 64 -28.13 23.54 -10.08
C PHE A 64 -26.68 23.07 -10.15
N PHE A 65 -26.27 22.23 -9.21
CA PHE A 65 -24.99 21.55 -9.31
C PHE A 65 -25.15 20.35 -10.23
N GLU A 66 -24.51 20.41 -11.38
CA GLU A 66 -24.38 19.30 -12.32
C GLU A 66 -22.90 19.08 -12.59
N LEU A 67 -22.46 17.83 -12.54
CA LEU A 67 -21.11 17.49 -12.99
C LEU A 67 -21.06 17.72 -14.49
N ALA A 68 -20.12 18.55 -14.92
CA ALA A 68 -19.87 18.73 -16.33
C ALA A 68 -19.24 17.43 -16.91
N GLU A 69 -19.38 17.20 -18.22
CA GLU A 69 -18.89 15.96 -18.85
C GLU A 69 -17.39 15.72 -18.62
N ASN A 70 -16.61 16.79 -18.54
CA ASN A 70 -15.19 16.75 -18.18
C ASN A 70 -14.96 16.28 -16.74
N GLU A 71 -15.82 16.67 -15.79
CA GLU A 71 -15.77 16.23 -14.39
C GLU A 71 -16.18 14.75 -14.24
N LEU A 72 -17.10 14.27 -15.08
CA LEU A 72 -17.42 12.84 -15.13
C LEU A 72 -16.22 12.00 -15.61
N GLN A 73 -15.53 12.46 -16.66
CA GLN A 73 -14.29 11.83 -17.15
C GLN A 73 -13.18 11.83 -16.07
N ILE A 74 -13.17 12.85 -15.21
CA ILE A 74 -12.24 12.96 -14.07
C ILE A 74 -12.49 11.86 -13.02
N LEU A 75 -13.76 11.51 -12.74
CA LEU A 75 -14.07 10.38 -11.86
C LEU A 75 -13.65 9.04 -12.48
N GLU A 76 -13.79 8.89 -13.81
CA GLU A 76 -13.29 7.72 -14.53
C GLU A 76 -11.76 7.58 -14.39
N GLN A 77 -11.03 8.70 -14.47
CA GLN A 77 -9.57 8.72 -14.26
C GLN A 77 -9.18 8.28 -12.84
N HIS A 78 -9.93 8.67 -11.80
CA HIS A 78 -9.71 8.17 -10.44
C HIS A 78 -9.90 6.65 -10.35
N ARG A 79 -10.95 6.12 -10.99
CA ARG A 79 -11.20 4.67 -11.04
C ARG A 79 -10.07 3.94 -11.74
N MET A 80 -9.64 4.45 -12.90
CA MET A 80 -8.54 3.84 -13.66
C MET A 80 -7.24 3.82 -12.85
N TYR A 81 -6.93 4.91 -12.15
CA TYR A 81 -5.79 4.98 -11.24
C TYR A 81 -5.88 3.94 -10.11
N LYS A 82 -7.04 3.81 -9.46
CA LYS A 82 -7.26 2.80 -8.41
C LYS A 82 -7.04 1.38 -8.94
N THR A 83 -7.56 1.08 -10.13
CA THR A 83 -7.34 -0.22 -10.79
C THR A 83 -5.87 -0.47 -11.11
N LEU A 84 -5.16 0.56 -11.61
CA LEU A 84 -3.73 0.47 -11.89
C LEU A 84 -2.91 0.23 -10.61
N LEU A 85 -3.27 0.88 -9.50
CA LEU A 85 -2.57 0.73 -8.22
C LEU A 85 -2.75 -0.69 -7.62
N TRP A 86 -3.96 -1.25 -7.72
CA TRP A 86 -4.21 -2.65 -7.39
C TRP A 86 -3.45 -3.61 -8.31
N SER A 87 -3.46 -3.35 -9.62
CA SER A 87 -2.70 -4.15 -10.58
C SER A 87 -1.21 -4.13 -10.26
N PHE A 88 -0.66 -2.98 -9.86
CA PHE A 88 0.73 -2.86 -9.44
C PHE A 88 1.01 -3.71 -8.20
N LEU A 89 0.17 -3.64 -7.17
CA LEU A 89 0.33 -4.49 -5.99
C LEU A 89 0.36 -5.99 -6.33
N PHE A 90 -0.56 -6.47 -7.16
CA PHE A 90 -0.62 -7.88 -7.53
C PHE A 90 0.56 -8.31 -8.41
N ALA A 91 1.00 -7.45 -9.31
CA ALA A 91 2.14 -7.73 -10.17
C ALA A 91 3.45 -7.76 -9.36
N ASP A 92 3.60 -6.89 -8.36
CA ASP A 92 4.71 -6.92 -7.40
C ASP A 92 4.72 -8.22 -6.57
N LEU A 93 3.55 -8.67 -6.10
CA LEU A 93 3.44 -9.96 -5.40
C LEU A 93 3.81 -11.14 -6.32
N GLY A 94 3.40 -11.09 -7.59
CA GLY A 94 3.82 -12.04 -8.61
C GLY A 94 5.33 -12.05 -8.82
N CYS A 95 5.95 -10.87 -8.90
CA CYS A 95 7.40 -10.74 -9.03
C CYS A 95 8.13 -11.33 -7.82
N TYR A 96 7.65 -11.03 -6.61
CA TYR A 96 8.18 -11.58 -5.38
C TYR A 96 8.14 -13.12 -5.37
N PHE A 97 7.02 -13.70 -5.81
CA PHE A 97 6.87 -15.15 -5.94
C PHE A 97 7.88 -15.77 -6.92
N PHE A 98 8.05 -15.20 -8.12
CA PHE A 98 9.02 -15.72 -9.11
C PHE A 98 10.47 -15.62 -8.62
N LEU A 99 10.85 -14.51 -7.98
CA LEU A 99 12.18 -14.35 -7.41
C LEU A 99 12.43 -15.35 -6.27
N THR A 100 11.42 -15.58 -5.42
CA THR A 100 11.50 -16.57 -4.34
C THR A 100 11.70 -17.98 -4.88
N ILE A 101 10.99 -18.36 -5.95
CA ILE A 101 11.21 -19.65 -6.63
C ILE A 101 12.65 -19.78 -7.15
N CYS A 102 13.19 -18.72 -7.78
CA CYS A 102 14.58 -18.73 -8.27
C CYS A 102 15.58 -18.97 -7.12
N ILE A 103 15.36 -18.31 -5.97
CA ILE A 103 16.19 -18.49 -4.77
C ILE A 103 16.07 -19.93 -4.25
N LEU A 104 14.85 -20.47 -4.18
CA LEU A 104 14.61 -21.84 -3.73
C LEU A 104 15.31 -22.87 -4.62
N ILE A 105 15.24 -22.72 -5.95
CA ILE A 105 15.95 -23.59 -6.91
C ILE A 105 17.45 -23.56 -6.62
N TYR A 106 18.03 -22.36 -6.43
CA TYR A 106 19.46 -22.23 -6.09
C TYR A 106 19.83 -22.88 -4.76
N LEU A 107 18.99 -22.74 -3.72
CA LEU A 107 19.28 -23.30 -2.39
C LEU A 107 19.12 -24.82 -2.34
N THR A 108 18.13 -25.38 -3.04
CA THR A 108 17.75 -26.80 -2.96
C THR A 108 18.47 -27.67 -3.99
N MET A 109 18.66 -27.18 -5.23
CA MET A 109 19.22 -27.97 -6.32
C MET A 109 20.73 -27.71 -6.51
N ASP A 110 21.43 -28.69 -7.09
CA ASP A 110 22.79 -28.48 -7.58
C ASP A 110 22.75 -27.82 -8.98
N THR A 111 22.93 -26.50 -9.01
CA THR A 111 22.83 -25.67 -10.23
C THR A 111 24.16 -25.57 -10.99
N ASN A 112 25.15 -26.37 -10.62
CA ASN A 112 26.49 -26.29 -11.18
C ASN A 112 26.59 -26.98 -12.55
N LYS A 113 25.84 -28.08 -12.76
CA LYS A 113 25.85 -28.85 -14.02
C LYS A 113 24.49 -29.51 -14.31
N GLY A 114 24.30 -29.94 -15.56
CA GLY A 114 23.15 -30.76 -15.96
C GLY A 114 21.85 -29.97 -16.18
N LYS A 115 20.71 -30.66 -16.13
CA LYS A 115 19.39 -30.07 -16.42
C LYS A 115 19.02 -28.94 -15.44
N ALA A 116 19.41 -29.08 -14.17
CA ALA A 116 19.14 -28.09 -13.13
C ALA A 116 19.81 -26.73 -13.41
N HIS A 117 20.99 -26.73 -14.04
CA HIS A 117 21.67 -25.51 -14.48
C HIS A 117 20.83 -24.74 -15.51
N VAL A 118 20.33 -25.44 -16.53
CA VAL A 118 19.51 -24.85 -17.60
C VAL A 118 18.19 -24.32 -17.04
N ILE A 119 17.54 -25.11 -16.17
CA ILE A 119 16.29 -24.70 -15.51
C ILE A 119 16.50 -23.43 -14.68
N PHE A 120 17.56 -23.37 -13.88
CA PHE A 120 17.87 -22.20 -13.06
C PHE A 120 18.03 -20.93 -13.90
N TRP A 121 18.85 -20.96 -14.96
CA TRP A 121 19.08 -19.78 -15.79
C TRP A 121 17.83 -19.35 -16.58
N LEU A 122 17.02 -20.31 -17.04
CA LEU A 122 15.75 -20.00 -17.69
C LEU A 122 14.79 -19.28 -16.75
N PHE A 123 14.60 -19.82 -15.53
CA PHE A 123 13.76 -19.18 -14.51
C PHE A 123 14.32 -17.83 -14.08
N PHE A 124 15.64 -17.72 -13.91
CA PHE A 124 16.30 -16.47 -13.57
C PHE A 124 16.05 -15.38 -14.63
N VAL A 125 16.24 -15.69 -15.91
CA VAL A 125 15.99 -14.72 -17.00
C VAL A 125 14.53 -14.31 -17.03
N LEU A 126 13.59 -15.25 -16.91
CA LEU A 126 12.16 -14.94 -16.85
C LEU A 126 11.82 -14.06 -15.65
N ALA A 127 12.37 -14.34 -14.46
CA ALA A 127 12.11 -13.57 -13.26
C ALA A 127 12.66 -12.14 -13.37
N ILE A 128 13.86 -11.95 -13.95
CA ILE A 128 14.42 -10.61 -14.18
C ILE A 128 13.64 -9.86 -15.25
N LEU A 129 13.27 -10.50 -16.36
CA LEU A 129 12.45 -9.88 -17.40
C LEU A 129 11.10 -9.45 -16.86
N TYR A 130 10.44 -10.29 -16.07
CA TYR A 130 9.19 -9.96 -15.40
C TYR A 130 9.39 -8.78 -14.45
N CYS A 131 10.38 -8.85 -13.54
CA CYS A 131 10.68 -7.80 -12.55
C CYS A 131 10.93 -6.42 -13.20
N VAL A 132 11.65 -6.39 -14.32
CA VAL A 132 11.94 -5.14 -15.04
C VAL A 132 10.70 -4.69 -15.82
N THR A 133 10.08 -5.55 -16.62
CA THR A 133 8.97 -5.15 -17.49
C THR A 133 7.77 -4.66 -16.69
N GLU A 134 7.42 -5.37 -15.62
CA GLU A 134 6.29 -5.09 -14.75
C GLU A 134 6.37 -3.68 -14.16
N VAL A 135 7.46 -3.36 -13.44
CA VAL A 135 7.61 -2.04 -12.80
C VAL A 135 7.63 -0.91 -13.83
N HIS A 136 8.21 -1.13 -15.01
CA HIS A 136 8.30 -0.09 -16.03
C HIS A 136 6.92 0.19 -16.63
N VAL A 137 6.23 -0.86 -17.08
CA VAL A 137 4.90 -0.72 -17.70
C VAL A 137 3.94 -0.07 -16.71
N LEU A 138 3.86 -0.57 -15.48
CA LEU A 138 2.90 -0.05 -14.49
C LEU A 138 3.28 1.36 -14.00
N ALA A 139 4.56 1.65 -13.78
CA ALA A 139 4.98 3.00 -13.42
C ALA A 139 4.66 4.01 -14.54
N PHE A 140 4.88 3.66 -15.81
CA PHE A 140 4.53 4.52 -16.95
C PHE A 140 3.03 4.74 -17.08
N MET A 141 2.22 3.70 -16.85
CA MET A 141 0.76 3.82 -16.87
C MET A 141 0.23 4.70 -15.72
N ILE A 142 0.87 4.70 -14.55
CA ILE A 142 0.48 5.53 -13.40
C ILE A 142 1.01 6.97 -13.51
N PHE A 143 2.13 7.18 -14.20
CA PHE A 143 2.80 8.48 -14.34
C PHE A 143 1.90 9.66 -14.73
N PRO A 144 0.96 9.56 -15.72
CA PRO A 144 0.08 10.67 -16.06
C PRO A 144 -0.82 11.10 -14.89
N TYR A 145 -1.27 10.15 -14.08
CA TYR A 145 -2.16 10.39 -12.94
C TYR A 145 -1.46 11.08 -11.77
N ALA A 146 -0.16 10.84 -11.60
CA ALA A 146 0.64 11.36 -10.49
C ALA A 146 0.66 12.91 -10.39
N SER A 147 0.48 13.63 -11.50
CA SER A 147 0.30 15.09 -11.48
C SER A 147 -1.12 15.55 -11.77
N LEU A 148 -1.91 14.73 -12.45
CA LEU A 148 -3.23 15.13 -12.89
C LEU A 148 -4.24 15.09 -11.74
N LEU A 149 -4.29 13.96 -11.01
CA LEU A 149 -5.32 13.72 -9.99
C LEU A 149 -5.33 14.78 -8.89
N PRO A 150 -4.19 15.16 -8.25
CA PRO A 150 -4.22 16.15 -7.18
C PRO A 150 -4.86 17.49 -7.62
N THR A 151 -4.50 18.00 -8.79
CA THR A 151 -5.02 19.28 -9.32
C THR A 151 -6.48 19.18 -9.72
N VAL A 152 -6.84 18.06 -10.31
CA VAL A 152 -8.20 17.80 -10.78
C VAL A 152 -9.16 17.62 -9.61
N THR A 153 -8.77 16.86 -8.58
CA THR A 153 -9.54 16.73 -7.33
C THR A 153 -9.69 18.08 -6.63
N GLU A 154 -8.64 18.91 -6.64
CA GLU A 154 -8.70 20.26 -6.08
C GLU A 154 -9.76 21.13 -6.77
N ASN A 155 -9.76 21.16 -8.10
CA ASN A 155 -10.72 21.90 -8.92
C ASN A 155 -12.15 21.40 -8.72
N LEU A 156 -12.33 20.07 -8.67
CA LEU A 156 -13.64 19.46 -8.45
C LEU A 156 -14.22 19.85 -7.08
N LEU A 157 -13.39 19.84 -6.02
CA LEU A 157 -13.80 20.35 -4.71
C LEU A 157 -14.10 21.86 -4.74
N ASN A 158 -13.29 22.65 -5.44
CA ASN A 158 -13.52 24.09 -5.55
C ASN A 158 -14.87 24.40 -6.23
N HIS A 159 -15.31 23.56 -7.16
CA HIS A 159 -16.60 23.66 -7.80
C HIS A 159 -17.74 23.17 -6.89
N ALA A 160 -17.58 22.04 -6.20
CA ALA A 160 -18.65 21.44 -5.38
C ALA A 160 -18.90 22.16 -4.05
N ILE A 161 -17.85 22.69 -3.39
CA ILE A 161 -17.92 23.28 -2.04
C ILE A 161 -19.00 24.37 -1.88
N PRO A 162 -19.13 25.34 -2.78
CA PRO A 162 -20.16 26.38 -2.67
C PRO A 162 -21.60 25.86 -2.62
N TYR A 163 -21.87 24.69 -3.19
CA TYR A 163 -23.21 24.09 -3.21
C TYR A 163 -23.52 23.27 -1.95
N ASN A 164 -22.49 22.79 -1.24
CA ASN A 164 -22.67 21.97 -0.04
C ASN A 164 -21.57 22.23 1.03
N PRO A 165 -21.48 23.44 1.60
CA PRO A 165 -20.47 23.74 2.61
C PRO A 165 -20.69 22.93 3.90
N GLY A 166 -21.94 22.56 4.24
CA GLY A 166 -22.26 21.76 5.43
C GLY A 166 -21.81 20.30 5.34
N GLY A 167 -21.63 19.75 4.14
CA GLY A 167 -21.13 18.39 3.93
C GLY A 167 -19.63 18.23 4.21
N LEU A 168 -18.87 19.34 4.28
CA LEU A 168 -17.43 19.30 4.55
C LEU A 168 -17.10 18.71 5.92
N VAL A 169 -17.91 19.00 6.95
CA VAL A 169 -17.69 18.49 8.31
C VAL A 169 -17.68 16.96 8.35
N GLN A 170 -18.52 16.31 7.53
CA GLN A 170 -18.55 14.86 7.41
C GLN A 170 -17.26 14.33 6.77
N MET A 171 -16.79 14.97 5.69
CA MET A 171 -15.54 14.62 5.03
C MET A 171 -14.33 14.83 5.95
N GLU A 172 -14.30 15.94 6.70
CA GLU A 172 -13.28 16.26 7.72
C GLU A 172 -13.20 15.19 8.80
N GLN A 173 -14.35 14.80 9.37
CA GLN A 173 -14.43 13.76 10.40
C GLN A 173 -13.96 12.40 9.89
N ARG A 174 -14.27 12.05 8.62
CA ARG A 174 -13.91 10.77 8.02
C ARG A 174 -12.45 10.68 7.61
N LEU A 175 -11.90 11.77 7.08
CA LEU A 175 -10.49 11.86 6.69
C LEU A 175 -9.56 12.20 7.86
N GLY A 176 -10.11 12.69 8.98
CA GLY A 176 -9.32 13.12 10.14
C GLY A 176 -8.50 14.37 9.85
N CYS A 177 -9.02 15.26 9.01
CA CYS A 177 -8.37 16.50 8.58
C CYS A 177 -9.33 17.68 8.68
N ILE A 178 -8.84 18.90 8.48
CA ILE A 178 -9.61 20.14 8.59
C ILE A 178 -9.43 20.93 7.29
N PHE A 179 -10.51 21.38 6.66
CA PHE A 179 -10.49 22.32 5.54
C PHE A 179 -10.42 23.78 6.02
N ASP A 180 -10.96 24.08 7.21
CA ASP A 180 -11.05 25.41 7.82
C ASP A 180 -11.58 26.46 6.83
N LEU A 181 -12.84 26.27 6.45
CA LEU A 181 -13.49 27.05 5.41
C LEU A 181 -13.98 28.40 5.98
N ASN A 182 -13.17 29.45 5.84
CA ASN A 182 -13.71 30.81 5.95
C ASN A 182 -14.64 31.05 4.74
N LEU A 183 -15.95 31.19 5.00
CA LEU A 183 -17.06 31.21 4.02
C LEU A 183 -16.89 32.13 2.78
N TYR A 184 -15.97 33.10 2.83
CA TYR A 184 -15.77 34.09 1.76
C TYR A 184 -14.66 33.76 0.75
N ALA A 185 -13.95 32.64 0.90
CA ALA A 185 -12.82 32.34 0.00
C ALA A 185 -12.64 30.85 -0.30
N ALA A 186 -13.69 30.15 -0.76
CA ALA A 186 -13.58 28.77 -1.25
C ALA A 186 -12.43 28.60 -2.27
N GLN A 187 -12.17 29.62 -3.10
CA GLN A 187 -11.07 29.63 -4.08
C GLN A 187 -9.67 29.87 -3.50
N LYS A 188 -9.52 30.26 -2.22
CA LYS A 188 -8.22 30.43 -1.54
C LYS A 188 -8.00 29.44 -0.40
N ARG A 189 -8.77 28.35 -0.31
CA ARG A 189 -8.69 27.38 0.81
C ARG A 189 -7.27 26.85 1.06
N LYS A 190 -6.46 26.69 0.01
CA LYS A 190 -5.08 26.18 0.10
C LYS A 190 -4.08 27.16 0.72
N GLN A 191 -4.43 28.45 0.76
CA GLN A 191 -3.61 29.49 1.39
C GLN A 191 -3.88 29.57 2.90
N ASN A 192 -4.90 28.86 3.39
CA ASN A 192 -5.18 28.80 4.82
C ASN A 192 -4.17 27.87 5.52
N PRO A 193 -3.34 28.35 6.45
CA PRO A 193 -2.41 27.50 7.20
C PRO A 193 -3.11 26.45 8.07
N SER A 194 -4.38 26.64 8.41
CA SER A 194 -5.18 25.66 9.17
C SER A 194 -5.71 24.51 8.30
N ASN A 195 -5.63 24.62 6.96
CA ASN A 195 -6.12 23.61 6.05
C ASN A 195 -5.13 22.44 5.94
N THR A 196 -5.55 21.30 6.47
CA THR A 196 -4.82 20.04 6.48
C THR A 196 -5.43 18.99 5.54
N CYS A 197 -6.64 19.20 5.03
CA CYS A 197 -7.29 18.26 4.13
C CYS A 197 -6.72 18.29 2.71
N ASP A 198 -6.44 19.45 2.14
CA ASP A 198 -5.82 19.53 0.80
C ASP A 198 -4.43 18.87 0.70
N PRO A 199 -3.48 19.11 1.64
CA PRO A 199 -2.22 18.39 1.62
C PRO A 199 -2.43 16.90 1.87
N TYR A 200 -3.42 16.50 2.69
CA TYR A 200 -3.75 15.08 2.89
C TYR A 200 -4.22 14.41 1.60
N ILE A 201 -5.24 14.97 0.94
CA ILE A 201 -5.82 14.47 -0.31
C ILE A 201 -4.77 14.39 -1.41
N SER A 202 -3.98 15.46 -1.61
CA SER A 202 -2.92 15.48 -2.62
C SER A 202 -1.81 14.45 -2.34
N SER A 203 -1.51 14.18 -1.07
CA SER A 203 -0.53 13.16 -0.66
C SER A 203 -1.03 11.71 -0.78
N ALA A 204 -2.34 11.51 -0.98
CA ALA A 204 -2.93 10.18 -1.17
C ALA A 204 -2.56 9.57 -2.54
N PHE A 205 -2.19 10.41 -3.51
CA PHE A 205 -1.75 9.97 -4.83
C PHE A 205 -0.25 9.69 -4.86
N VAL A 206 0.17 8.68 -5.64
CA VAL A 206 1.60 8.37 -5.81
C VAL A 206 2.29 9.54 -6.52
N GLY A 207 3.32 10.10 -5.88
CA GLY A 207 4.12 11.18 -6.47
C GLY A 207 5.07 10.69 -7.57
N LYS A 208 5.38 11.57 -8.53
CA LYS A 208 6.36 11.29 -9.60
C LYS A 208 7.73 10.87 -9.07
N SER A 209 8.19 11.50 -7.99
CA SER A 209 9.46 11.15 -7.35
C SER A 209 9.46 9.71 -6.84
N THR A 210 8.36 9.27 -6.22
CA THR A 210 8.21 7.90 -5.74
C THR A 210 8.27 6.90 -6.90
N LEU A 211 7.56 7.15 -8.00
CA LEU A 211 7.60 6.29 -9.20
C LEU A 211 9.01 6.16 -9.76
N TRP A 212 9.74 7.28 -9.93
CA TRP A 212 11.13 7.26 -10.38
C TRP A 212 12.05 6.50 -9.43
N THR A 213 11.84 6.66 -8.13
CA THR A 213 12.63 5.96 -7.10
C THR A 213 12.40 4.45 -7.18
N LEU A 214 11.14 4.01 -7.31
CA LEU A 214 10.81 2.58 -7.47
C LEU A 214 11.42 1.99 -8.74
N LEU A 215 11.39 2.74 -9.84
CA LEU A 215 11.99 2.35 -11.11
C LEU A 215 13.51 2.19 -11.00
N ALA A 216 14.19 3.21 -10.47
CA ALA A 216 15.64 3.22 -10.30
C ALA A 216 16.11 2.13 -9.33
N LEU A 217 15.38 1.92 -8.23
CA LEU A 217 15.72 0.94 -7.19
C LEU A 217 15.69 -0.49 -7.73
N ARG A 218 14.91 -0.80 -8.77
CA ARG A 218 14.91 -2.11 -9.45
C ARG A 218 15.91 -2.20 -10.59
N LEU A 219 15.99 -1.16 -11.42
CA LEU A 219 16.86 -1.18 -12.60
C LEU A 219 18.35 -1.16 -12.23
N MET A 220 18.75 -0.34 -11.25
CA MET A 220 20.16 -0.19 -10.86
C MET A 220 20.81 -1.49 -10.39
N PRO A 221 20.20 -2.29 -9.49
CA PRO A 221 20.71 -3.61 -9.14
C PRO A 221 20.85 -4.54 -10.34
N VAL A 222 19.87 -4.58 -11.24
CA VAL A 222 19.92 -5.46 -12.42
C VAL A 222 21.11 -5.10 -13.30
N VAL A 223 21.27 -3.82 -13.66
CA VAL A 223 22.38 -3.35 -14.48
C VAL A 223 23.72 -3.64 -13.81
N PHE A 224 23.85 -3.32 -12.52
CA PHE A 224 25.08 -3.55 -11.76
C PHE A 224 25.48 -5.03 -11.74
N PHE A 225 24.54 -5.95 -11.45
CA PHE A 225 24.83 -7.37 -11.41
C PHE A 225 25.07 -7.99 -12.79
N VAL A 226 24.40 -7.50 -13.85
CA VAL A 226 24.70 -7.92 -15.23
C VAL A 226 26.15 -7.58 -15.58
N VAL A 227 26.62 -6.38 -15.22
CA VAL A 227 28.02 -5.98 -15.41
C VAL A 227 28.96 -6.91 -14.62
N LEU A 228 28.65 -7.21 -13.35
CA LEU A 228 29.45 -8.13 -12.53
C LEU A 228 29.47 -9.58 -13.05
N ILE A 229 28.37 -10.06 -13.63
CA ILE A 229 28.32 -11.42 -14.22
C ILE A 229 29.14 -11.45 -15.52
N SER A 230 29.12 -10.36 -16.29
CA SER A 230 29.86 -10.24 -17.56
C SER A 230 31.37 -10.17 -17.36
N ARG A 231 31.84 -9.50 -16.30
CA ARG A 231 33.26 -9.31 -16.00
C ARG A 231 33.61 -9.86 -14.63
N LYS A 232 34.53 -10.82 -14.62
CA LYS A 232 35.10 -11.34 -13.37
C LYS A 232 36.03 -10.27 -12.77
N VAL A 233 35.61 -9.66 -11.67
CA VAL A 233 36.34 -8.60 -10.95
C VAL A 233 36.48 -9.03 -9.48
N ALA A 234 37.46 -8.52 -8.73
CA ALA A 234 37.61 -8.85 -7.30
C ALA A 234 36.31 -8.68 -6.48
N LEU A 235 35.50 -7.66 -6.83
CA LEU A 235 34.19 -7.43 -6.23
C LEU A 235 33.19 -8.57 -6.51
N SER A 236 33.23 -9.16 -7.71
CA SER A 236 32.33 -10.24 -8.11
C SER A 236 32.64 -11.53 -7.35
N GLU A 237 33.91 -11.82 -7.06
CA GLU A 237 34.32 -12.95 -6.22
C GLU A 237 33.95 -12.74 -4.75
N ALA A 238 34.15 -11.52 -4.22
CA ALA A 238 33.76 -11.19 -2.85
C ALA A 238 32.25 -11.38 -2.62
N LEU A 239 31.42 -10.86 -3.52
CA LEU A 239 29.96 -11.00 -3.46
C LEU A 239 29.51 -12.45 -3.67
N ALA A 240 30.12 -13.19 -4.59
CA ALA A 240 29.84 -14.61 -4.77
C ALA A 240 30.14 -15.41 -3.49
N SER A 241 31.25 -15.09 -2.80
CA SER A 241 31.61 -15.74 -1.53
C SER A 241 30.57 -15.47 -0.43
N LEU A 242 29.96 -14.28 -0.40
CA LEU A 242 28.89 -13.93 0.53
C LEU A 242 27.66 -14.83 0.29
N ALA A 243 27.22 -14.97 -0.97
CA ALA A 243 26.10 -15.83 -1.33
C ALA A 243 26.38 -17.32 -1.02
N GLN A 244 27.62 -17.78 -1.21
CA GLN A 244 28.01 -19.14 -0.86
C GLN A 244 28.00 -19.36 0.66
N ARG A 245 28.50 -18.40 1.46
CA ARG A 245 28.43 -18.44 2.92
C ARG A 245 26.98 -18.47 3.42
N PHE A 246 26.11 -17.66 2.82
CA PHE A 246 24.68 -17.66 3.13
C PHE A 246 24.03 -19.02 2.85
N ARG A 247 24.31 -19.59 1.66
CA ARG A 247 23.84 -20.94 1.30
C ARG A 247 24.36 -22.02 2.26
N ALA A 248 25.64 -21.95 2.65
CA ALA A 248 26.26 -22.89 3.57
C ALA A 248 25.66 -22.79 4.99
N ALA A 249 25.40 -21.57 5.48
CA ALA A 249 24.74 -21.35 6.76
C ALA A 249 23.35 -22.00 6.81
N ILE A 250 22.54 -21.80 5.77
CA ILE A 250 21.18 -22.37 5.66
C ILE A 250 21.21 -23.90 5.56
N ARG A 251 22.18 -24.49 4.85
CA ARG A 251 22.30 -25.96 4.76
C ARG A 251 22.90 -26.58 6.03
N SER A 252 23.72 -25.85 6.78
CA SER A 252 24.35 -26.33 8.02
C SER A 252 23.35 -26.53 9.17
N SER A 253 22.20 -25.84 9.12
CA SER A 253 21.11 -26.02 10.09
C SER A 253 20.26 -27.27 9.83
N ASP A 254 20.55 -28.07 8.80
CA ASP A 254 19.88 -29.34 8.55
C ASP A 254 20.46 -30.46 9.45
N PRO A 255 19.72 -30.96 10.46
CA PRO A 255 20.21 -31.99 11.37
C PRO A 255 20.46 -33.34 10.68
N ARG A 256 20.06 -33.53 9.42
CA ARG A 256 20.35 -34.76 8.66
C ARG A 256 21.83 -34.95 8.32
N SER A 257 22.65 -33.89 8.26
CA SER A 257 24.09 -34.03 7.95
C SER A 257 24.94 -34.48 9.15
N LYS A 258 24.44 -34.32 10.39
CA LYS A 258 25.15 -34.73 11.61
C LYS A 258 25.07 -36.24 11.92
N LYS A 259 24.26 -37.02 11.20
CA LYS A 259 24.11 -38.47 11.43
C LYS A 259 25.13 -39.36 10.71
N ALA A 260 25.99 -38.81 9.84
CA ALA A 260 26.91 -39.62 9.03
C ALA A 260 28.32 -39.79 9.60
N ASN A 261 28.65 -39.21 10.77
CA ASN A 261 30.02 -39.23 11.30
C ASN A 261 30.11 -39.63 12.78
N TYR A 262 29.35 -40.66 13.17
CA TYR A 262 29.49 -41.33 14.48
C TYR A 262 29.61 -42.85 14.30
N GLN A 263 30.55 -43.30 13.46
CA GLN A 263 31.16 -44.61 13.62
C GLN A 263 32.63 -44.41 14.00
N GLN A 264 32.84 -43.90 15.21
CA GLN A 264 34.14 -43.96 15.86
C GLN A 264 34.25 -45.34 16.52
N SER A 265 35.04 -46.20 15.88
CA SER A 265 35.42 -47.52 16.34
C SER A 265 35.95 -47.48 17.78
N PHE A 266 35.21 -48.04 18.74
CA PHE A 266 35.70 -48.33 20.07
C PHE A 266 36.17 -49.79 20.13
N THR A 267 37.50 -49.97 20.13
CA THR A 267 38.12 -51.20 20.61
C THR A 267 39.21 -50.86 21.64
N ASN A 268 39.08 -51.51 22.80
CA ASN A 268 40.10 -51.76 23.83
C ASN A 268 40.45 -50.67 24.87
N GLY A 269 39.67 -50.65 25.95
CA GLY A 269 40.09 -51.13 27.29
C GLY A 269 41.24 -50.46 28.05
N LYS A 270 40.93 -49.79 29.18
CA LYS A 270 41.45 -50.17 30.51
C LYS A 270 40.73 -49.42 31.65
N ARG A 271 40.57 -50.17 32.74
CA ARG A 271 39.90 -49.93 34.02
C ARG A 271 40.71 -49.01 34.93
N THR A 272 40.06 -48.09 35.65
CA THR A 272 40.36 -47.77 37.07
C THR A 272 39.19 -47.09 37.75
N VAL A 273 38.98 -47.47 39.00
CA VAL A 273 37.88 -47.17 39.93
C VAL A 273 38.42 -46.24 41.02
N MET A 274 37.56 -45.34 41.55
CA MET A 274 37.36 -44.97 42.98
C MET A 274 37.08 -43.47 43.18
N GLY A 275 36.11 -43.17 44.05
CA GLY A 275 36.11 -41.96 44.87
C GLY A 275 34.87 -41.05 44.79
N VAL A 276 33.93 -41.26 45.69
CA VAL A 276 32.88 -40.33 46.22
C VAL A 276 33.35 -39.98 47.67
N PRO A 277 32.95 -38.93 48.45
CA PRO A 277 31.71 -38.10 48.45
C PRO A 277 31.80 -36.56 48.79
N SER A 278 30.62 -35.90 48.74
CA SER A 278 30.10 -34.80 49.63
C SER A 278 30.72 -33.38 49.52
N THR A 279 30.06 -32.21 49.70
CA THR A 279 28.80 -31.77 50.40
C THR A 279 28.55 -30.24 50.14
N THR A 280 27.28 -29.78 50.24
CA THR A 280 26.73 -28.47 50.77
C THR A 280 27.18 -27.09 50.20
N THR A 281 26.47 -25.93 50.20
CA THR A 281 25.12 -25.39 50.50
C THR A 281 25.17 -23.84 50.25
N THR A 282 24.03 -23.18 49.95
CA THR A 282 23.68 -21.71 50.15
C THR A 282 24.40 -20.62 49.32
N ALA A 283 23.86 -19.43 48.98
CA ALA A 283 22.62 -18.66 49.23
C ALA A 283 22.44 -17.58 48.11
N ALA A 284 21.25 -17.37 47.55
CA ALA A 284 20.30 -16.25 47.74
C ALA A 284 20.73 -14.82 47.32
N THR A 285 20.07 -14.20 46.32
CA THR A 285 19.60 -12.78 46.37
C THR A 285 18.49 -12.43 45.34
N SER A 286 17.35 -11.95 45.86
CA SER A 286 16.39 -10.90 45.40
C SER A 286 15.81 -10.79 43.96
N ARG A 287 14.47 -10.88 43.91
CA ARG A 287 13.40 -10.36 42.98
C ARG A 287 13.26 -8.80 42.99
N PRO A 288 12.27 -8.12 42.34
CA PRO A 288 11.50 -8.35 41.09
C PRO A 288 11.24 -7.07 40.20
N ASN A 289 10.57 -7.29 39.06
CA ASN A 289 9.94 -6.34 38.13
C ASN A 289 8.87 -5.40 38.75
N VAL A 290 8.79 -4.16 38.25
CA VAL A 290 7.65 -3.23 38.36
C VAL A 290 7.45 -2.50 37.01
N ALA A 291 6.20 -2.44 36.53
CA ALA A 291 5.75 -1.62 35.40
C ALA A 291 4.88 -0.45 35.91
N PRO A 292 4.84 0.73 35.25
CA PRO A 292 3.91 1.81 35.59
C PRO A 292 2.77 1.99 34.55
N PRO A 293 1.60 2.55 34.95
CA PRO A 293 0.40 2.71 34.13
C PRO A 293 0.24 4.11 33.48
N GLN A 294 -0.67 4.18 32.49
CA GLN A 294 -1.13 5.37 31.74
C GLN A 294 -1.88 6.41 32.60
N PRO A 295 -1.94 7.68 32.16
CA PRO A 295 -2.97 8.65 32.55
C PRO A 295 -3.97 8.99 31.43
N ALA A 296 -5.08 9.61 31.86
CA ALA A 296 -6.41 9.67 31.29
C ALA A 296 -6.68 10.78 30.23
N LEU A 297 -7.82 10.60 29.53
CA LEU A 297 -8.49 11.55 28.65
C LEU A 297 -8.80 12.89 29.34
N SER A 298 -8.62 13.99 28.61
CA SER A 298 -9.25 15.29 28.87
C SER A 298 -10.16 15.68 27.69
N LEU A 299 -11.42 16.01 27.98
CA LEU A 299 -12.31 16.75 27.09
C LEU A 299 -11.92 18.24 27.09
N PRO A 300 -12.11 18.96 25.96
CA PRO A 300 -12.35 20.39 26.00
C PRO A 300 -13.83 20.72 25.84
N THR A 301 -14.23 21.59 26.74
CA THR A 301 -15.41 22.45 26.87
C THR A 301 -15.72 23.32 25.64
N GLU A 302 -17.03 23.53 25.45
CA GLU A 302 -17.69 24.81 25.10
C GLU A 302 -17.29 25.50 23.78
N ASN A 303 -18.16 25.35 22.76
CA ASN A 303 -18.18 26.24 21.59
C ASN A 303 -19.55 26.95 21.53
N ASP A 304 -19.50 28.27 21.66
CA ASP A 304 -20.61 29.20 21.52
C ASP A 304 -21.28 29.07 20.13
N HIS A 305 -22.59 28.82 20.13
CA HIS A 305 -23.40 28.84 18.93
C HIS A 305 -24.00 30.24 18.69
N SER A 306 -23.37 31.03 17.82
CA SER A 306 -24.01 32.23 17.25
C SER A 306 -23.78 32.35 15.74
N THR A 307 -24.35 31.40 14.99
CA THR A 307 -24.66 31.66 13.57
C THR A 307 -25.94 30.91 13.19
N SER A 308 -27.04 31.66 13.07
CA SER A 308 -28.32 31.15 12.58
C SER A 308 -28.20 30.90 11.08
N TYR A 309 -27.86 29.67 10.70
CA TYR A 309 -28.07 29.13 9.36
C TYR A 309 -29.23 28.13 9.41
N ASN A 310 -30.00 28.04 8.33
CA ASN A 310 -31.20 27.22 8.24
C ASN A 310 -30.88 25.75 8.56
N ASN A 311 -31.27 25.31 9.76
CA ASN A 311 -30.78 24.10 10.41
C ASN A 311 -31.09 22.79 9.64
N ALA A 312 -31.97 22.84 8.63
CA ALA A 312 -32.38 21.67 7.87
C ALA A 312 -31.24 21.01 7.06
N ALA A 313 -30.34 21.80 6.45
CA ALA A 313 -29.21 21.26 5.71
C ALA A 313 -28.16 20.65 6.66
N PHE A 314 -27.92 21.31 7.80
CA PHE A 314 -27.06 20.79 8.86
C PHE A 314 -27.60 19.49 9.46
N PHE A 315 -28.90 19.40 9.77
CA PHE A 315 -29.49 18.17 10.32
C PHE A 315 -29.54 17.02 9.31
N ALA A 316 -29.65 17.29 8.02
CA ALA A 316 -29.65 16.27 6.97
C ALA A 316 -28.26 15.66 6.73
N THR A 317 -27.16 16.43 6.90
CA THR A 317 -25.79 15.96 6.64
C THR A 317 -25.01 15.57 7.89
N SER A 318 -25.33 16.15 9.05
CA SER A 318 -24.47 16.05 10.24
C SER A 318 -24.78 14.87 11.15
N GLY A 319 -25.87 14.13 10.93
CA GLY A 319 -26.29 13.04 11.83
C GLY A 319 -26.38 13.52 13.28
N ALA A 320 -27.52 14.10 13.66
CA ALA A 320 -27.74 14.71 14.97
C ALA A 320 -27.07 13.94 16.13
N PRO A 321 -26.18 14.57 16.93
CA PRO A 321 -25.55 13.92 18.06
C PRO A 321 -26.59 13.74 19.16
N GLY A 322 -27.18 12.55 19.25
CA GLY A 322 -28.14 12.24 20.32
C GLY A 322 -29.14 11.12 20.05
N LEU A 323 -29.33 10.66 18.81
CA LEU A 323 -30.12 9.45 18.55
C LEU A 323 -29.25 8.32 18.04
N ALA A 324 -28.89 7.43 18.96
CA ALA A 324 -28.48 6.08 18.61
C ALA A 324 -29.60 5.43 17.79
N GLY A 325 -29.35 5.19 16.50
CA GLY A 325 -30.18 4.29 15.69
C GLY A 325 -30.73 4.84 14.38
N LEU A 326 -29.90 5.41 13.51
CA LEU A 326 -30.15 5.39 12.06
C LEU A 326 -28.84 5.10 11.31
N ASN A 327 -28.32 3.89 11.51
CA ASN A 327 -27.44 3.24 10.53
C ASN A 327 -28.27 2.89 9.30
N SER A 328 -28.54 3.86 8.42
CA SER A 328 -28.92 3.58 7.05
C SER A 328 -27.70 3.84 6.15
N SER A 329 -26.70 2.98 6.32
CA SER A 329 -25.62 2.86 5.36
C SER A 329 -26.19 2.32 4.04
N ARG A 330 -26.54 3.21 3.11
CA ARG A 330 -26.61 2.91 1.67
C ARG A 330 -25.23 2.58 1.06
N SER A 331 -24.20 2.55 1.89
CA SER A 331 -22.81 2.22 1.56
C SER A 331 -22.64 0.81 0.95
N SER A 332 -23.61 -0.11 1.12
CA SER A 332 -23.59 -1.45 0.51
C SER A 332 -24.16 -1.53 -0.91
N GLU A 333 -24.93 -0.52 -1.38
CA GLU A 333 -25.46 -0.48 -2.76
C GLU A 333 -24.51 0.27 -3.71
N ILE A 334 -23.83 1.32 -3.24
CA ILE A 334 -22.84 2.10 -4.02
C ILE A 334 -21.59 1.24 -4.36
N SER A 335 -21.30 0.21 -3.57
CA SER A 335 -20.23 -0.76 -3.89
C SER A 335 -20.60 -1.71 -5.04
N ARG A 336 -21.90 -1.83 -5.37
CA ARG A 336 -22.42 -2.72 -6.43
C ARG A 336 -22.87 -1.98 -7.68
N SER A 337 -23.33 -0.75 -7.55
CA SER A 337 -23.76 0.10 -8.67
C SER A 337 -22.58 0.94 -9.15
N ASP A 338 -22.31 0.95 -10.46
CA ASP A 338 -21.27 1.79 -11.04
C ASP A 338 -21.58 3.27 -10.71
N ALA A 339 -20.62 4.00 -10.15
CA ALA A 339 -20.80 5.42 -9.81
C ALA A 339 -21.23 6.27 -11.02
N ILE A 340 -20.90 5.84 -12.23
CA ILE A 340 -21.35 6.44 -13.49
C ILE A 340 -22.85 6.24 -13.72
N ASP A 341 -23.39 5.08 -13.33
CA ASP A 341 -24.82 4.78 -13.46
C ASP A 341 -25.66 5.57 -12.45
N LEU A 342 -25.07 6.03 -11.33
CA LEU A 342 -25.70 6.98 -10.41
C LEU A 342 -25.87 8.38 -11.03
N TYR A 343 -24.97 8.78 -11.93
CA TYR A 343 -24.97 10.12 -12.55
C TYR A 343 -25.53 10.15 -13.98
N ARG A 344 -25.89 8.99 -14.54
CA ARG A 344 -26.52 8.92 -15.86
C ARG A 344 -28.00 9.27 -15.76
N PRO A 345 -28.55 10.16 -16.61
CA PRO A 345 -29.98 10.42 -16.62
C PRO A 345 -30.73 9.11 -16.93
N PRO A 346 -31.81 8.79 -16.20
CA PRO A 346 -32.60 7.60 -16.48
C PRO A 346 -33.19 7.72 -17.88
N VAL A 347 -32.91 6.74 -18.75
CA VAL A 347 -33.62 6.59 -20.01
C VAL A 347 -35.07 6.25 -19.64
N GLN A 348 -35.95 7.25 -19.67
CA GLN A 348 -37.38 7.07 -19.49
C GLN A 348 -37.91 6.16 -20.61
N THR A 349 -38.08 4.87 -20.34
CA THR A 349 -39.08 4.08 -21.04
C THR A 349 -40.44 4.51 -20.50
N SER A 350 -41.01 5.54 -21.12
CA SER A 350 -42.37 6.00 -20.91
C SER A 350 -43.35 4.88 -21.31
N SER A 351 -43.82 4.09 -20.35
CA SER A 351 -45.10 3.40 -20.49
C SER A 351 -46.16 4.28 -19.83
N SER A 352 -46.77 5.14 -20.64
CA SER A 352 -48.01 5.83 -20.31
C SER A 352 -49.11 4.81 -20.05
N ILE A 353 -49.72 4.85 -18.86
CA ILE A 353 -51.08 4.33 -18.69
C ILE A 353 -51.99 5.56 -18.59
N MET A 354 -52.69 5.81 -19.69
CA MET A 354 -53.82 6.71 -19.78
C MET A 354 -55.09 5.96 -19.37
N SER A 355 -55.85 6.57 -18.45
CA SER A 355 -57.31 6.50 -18.19
C SER A 355 -58.05 5.15 -18.25
N GLU A 356 -58.84 4.86 -17.20
CA GLU A 356 -60.29 4.69 -17.35
C GLU A 356 -61.04 4.82 -16.00
N VAL A 357 -62.09 5.66 -16.04
CA VAL A 357 -63.26 5.92 -15.15
C VAL A 357 -63.03 6.44 -13.73
#